data_AF-A0A212C3T1-F1
#
_entry.id   AF-A0A212C3T1-F1
#
_cell.length_a   1.000
_cell.length_b   1.000
_cell.length_c   1.000
_cell.angle_alpha   90.00
_cell.angle_beta   90.00
_cell.angle_gamma   90.00
#
_symmetry.space_group_name_H-M   'P 1'
#
loop_
_entity.id
_entity.type
_entity.pdbx_description
1 polymer ?
#
loop_
_entity_poly.entity_id
_entity_poly.type
_entity_poly.pdbx_seq_one_letter_code
_entity_poly.pdbx_strand_id
1 'polypeptide(L)'
;IEKAVTAEYELEYLLLEGHCFDLTTDQPPRGLQFTLGTKNKPVVVDTIVMANLVRKKPDKIKEDILSDKGEKKRGMWDSIKRIMMLSVLRNTKTPVKFWFLKNYLSPTFKEVIPHMAKEYGFQYELVQYRWPRWLHQQTEKQRIIWGYKILFLDVLFPLAVDKIIFVDADQIVRHDLKELRDFDLDGAPYGYTPFCDSRTEMDGYRFWKTGYWASHLLKRKYHISALYVVDLKKFRRIAAGDRLRGQYQTLSQDPNSLSNLDQDLPNNMIYQVAIKSLPQEWLWCETWCDDESKQRAKTIDLCNNPKTKEPKLKAAARIVPEWVEYDTEIRQLLDHLENKKKSAVLTHDEL
;
A
#
# COMPACT_ATOMS: atom_id res chain seq x y z
N ILE A 1 -21.51 18.89 29.49
CA ILE A 1 -20.54 17.77 29.40
C ILE A 1 -19.48 18.19 28.40
N GLU A 2 -18.33 18.64 28.89
CA GLU A 2 -17.17 18.89 28.02
C GLU A 2 -16.77 17.56 27.37
N LYS A 3 -16.73 17.54 26.03
CA LYS A 3 -16.24 16.38 25.29
C LYS A 3 -14.71 16.40 25.37
N ALA A 4 -14.17 15.85 26.45
CA ALA A 4 -12.74 15.59 26.55
C ALA A 4 -12.37 14.45 25.57
N VAL A 5 -11.32 14.65 24.78
CA VAL A 5 -10.74 13.62 23.91
C VAL A 5 -9.39 13.24 24.52
N THR A 6 -9.24 11.96 24.89
CA THR A 6 -7.99 11.40 25.43
C THR A 6 -7.32 10.54 24.37
N ALA A 7 -6.00 10.68 24.22
CA ALA A 7 -5.19 9.84 23.35
C ALA A 7 -3.89 9.46 24.04
N GLU A 8 -3.54 8.18 23.99
CA GLU A 8 -2.30 7.64 24.55
C GLU A 8 -1.37 7.20 23.40
N TYR A 9 -0.07 7.46 23.56
CA TYR A 9 0.96 7.12 22.59
C TYR A 9 2.09 6.35 23.28
N GLU A 10 2.67 5.40 22.56
CA GLU A 10 3.76 4.55 23.05
C GLU A 10 5.03 4.74 22.21
N LEU A 11 6.18 4.88 22.87
CA LEU A 11 7.49 4.81 22.22
C LEU A 11 7.90 3.35 22.06
N GLU A 12 7.54 2.75 20.93
CA GLU A 12 7.78 1.32 20.71
C GLU A 12 9.23 0.99 20.28
N TYR A 13 9.90 1.91 19.57
CA TYR A 13 11.23 1.67 19.02
C TYR A 13 12.11 2.92 19.08
N LEU A 14 13.39 2.72 19.37
CA LEU A 14 14.45 3.68 19.11
C LEU A 14 15.13 3.32 17.78
N LEU A 15 15.32 4.31 16.91
CA LEU A 15 15.94 4.09 15.61
C LEU A 15 17.46 4.06 15.74
N LEU A 16 18.08 2.98 15.27
CA LEU A 16 19.52 2.94 14.99
C LEU A 16 19.74 3.32 13.52
N GLU A 17 20.24 4.52 13.28
CA GLU A 17 20.57 5.04 11.94
C GLU A 17 22.08 5.32 11.80
N GLY A 18 22.61 5.20 10.59
CA GLY A 18 24.04 5.41 10.33
C GLY A 18 24.35 5.56 8.85
N HIS A 19 25.59 5.94 8.56
CA HIS A 19 26.12 6.07 7.20
C HIS A 19 27.20 5.01 6.98
N CYS A 20 27.19 4.39 5.80
CA CYS A 20 28.13 3.33 5.42
C CYS A 20 28.90 3.78 4.18
N PHE A 21 30.22 3.56 4.17
CA PHE A 21 31.12 3.90 3.06
C PHE A 21 32.06 2.74 2.81
N ASP A 22 32.28 2.41 1.54
CA ASP A 22 33.32 1.49 1.10
C ASP A 22 34.66 2.24 1.08
N LEU A 23 35.67 1.70 1.77
CA LEU A 23 36.97 2.35 1.94
C LEU A 23 37.76 2.50 0.62
N THR A 24 37.44 1.72 -0.41
CA THR A 24 38.12 1.77 -1.71
C THR A 24 37.50 2.77 -2.66
N THR A 25 36.18 2.95 -2.60
CA THR A 25 35.45 3.83 -3.53
C THR A 25 35.00 5.15 -2.89
N ASP A 26 35.03 5.25 -1.56
CA ASP A 26 34.40 6.32 -0.78
C ASP A 26 32.91 6.51 -1.11
N GLN A 27 32.26 5.45 -1.64
CA GLN A 27 30.85 5.43 -1.97
C GLN A 27 30.09 4.50 -1.02
N PRO A 28 28.80 4.75 -0.77
CA PRO A 28 27.96 3.80 -0.05
C PRO A 28 27.92 2.44 -0.77
N PRO A 29 28.19 1.32 -0.07
CA PRO A 29 28.11 -0.02 -0.65
C PRO A 29 26.64 -0.43 -0.83
N ARG A 30 25.98 0.20 -1.79
CA ARG A 30 24.54 0.06 -2.07
C ARG A 30 24.15 -1.41 -2.25
N GLY A 31 23.07 -1.80 -1.57
CA GLY A 31 22.55 -3.17 -1.62
C GLY A 31 23.24 -4.15 -0.69
N LEU A 32 24.30 -3.73 0.03
CA LEU A 32 24.87 -4.50 1.13
C LEU A 32 23.79 -4.77 2.18
N GLN A 33 23.63 -6.05 2.54
CA GLN A 33 22.63 -6.51 3.49
C GLN A 33 23.19 -6.52 4.91
N PHE A 34 22.39 -6.07 5.86
CA PHE A 34 22.70 -6.13 7.29
C PHE A 34 21.63 -6.94 8.01
N THR A 35 22.06 -7.72 8.99
CA THR A 35 21.21 -8.33 10.00
C THR A 35 21.58 -7.76 11.36
N LEU A 36 20.58 -7.33 12.13
CA LEU A 36 20.74 -6.93 13.51
C LEU A 36 20.07 -7.98 14.40
N GLY A 37 20.76 -8.37 15.46
CA GLY A 37 20.21 -9.26 16.48
C GLY A 37 21.01 -9.23 17.76
N THR A 38 20.67 -10.15 18.67
CA THR A 38 21.32 -10.32 19.96
C THR A 38 22.16 -11.59 19.95
N LYS A 39 23.00 -11.80 20.97
CA LYS A 39 23.76 -13.06 21.12
C LYS A 39 22.86 -14.30 21.08
N ASN A 40 21.65 -14.21 21.65
CA ASN A 40 20.71 -15.31 21.74
C ASN A 40 19.79 -15.43 20.52
N LYS A 41 19.59 -14.34 19.78
CA LYS A 41 18.82 -14.31 18.53
C LYS A 41 19.61 -13.48 17.51
N PRO A 42 20.59 -14.08 16.81
CA PRO A 42 21.54 -13.35 15.96
C PRO A 42 20.89 -12.56 14.82
N VAL A 43 19.69 -12.96 14.38
CA VAL A 43 18.91 -12.28 13.35
C VAL A 43 17.53 -11.93 13.91
N VAL A 44 17.31 -10.64 14.19
CA VAL A 44 16.03 -10.08 14.65
C VAL A 44 15.39 -9.25 13.55
N VAL A 45 16.17 -8.39 12.91
CA VAL A 45 15.75 -7.57 11.76
C VAL A 45 16.83 -7.56 10.69
N ASP A 46 16.42 -7.31 9.45
CA ASP A 46 17.32 -7.18 8.31
C ASP A 46 16.99 -5.94 7.48
N THR A 47 17.98 -5.42 6.74
CA THR A 47 17.82 -4.27 5.84
C THR A 47 18.95 -4.21 4.81
N ILE A 48 18.88 -3.26 3.87
CA ILE A 48 19.93 -2.98 2.88
C ILE A 48 20.41 -1.53 2.95
N VAL A 49 21.68 -1.30 2.58
CA VAL A 49 22.26 0.04 2.41
C VAL A 49 21.67 0.73 1.18
N MET A 50 21.12 1.93 1.36
CA MET A 50 20.66 2.81 0.29
C MET A 50 21.82 3.57 -0.38
N ALA A 51 21.66 3.96 -1.65
CA ALA A 51 22.70 4.65 -2.43
C ALA A 51 23.03 6.08 -1.97
N ASN A 52 22.15 6.70 -1.18
CA ASN A 52 22.15 8.16 -1.10
C ASN A 52 23.31 8.73 -0.28
N LEU A 53 24.03 9.63 -0.95
CA LEU A 53 25.11 10.45 -0.40
C LEU A 53 24.51 11.67 0.30
N VAL A 54 24.35 11.61 1.61
CA VAL A 54 24.05 12.81 2.40
C VAL A 54 25.35 13.36 2.93
N ARG A 55 25.82 14.48 2.35
CA ARG A 55 26.76 15.35 3.06
C ARG A 55 26.01 16.02 4.21
N LYS A 56 26.59 15.97 5.42
CA LYS A 56 26.08 16.56 6.67
C LYS A 56 25.30 17.86 6.43
N LYS A 57 24.02 17.87 6.80
CA LYS A 57 23.35 19.09 7.27
C LYS A 57 23.07 18.94 8.76
N PRO A 58 23.25 20.00 9.57
CA PRO A 58 23.06 19.93 11.01
C PRO A 58 21.63 19.52 11.35
N ASP A 59 21.53 18.65 12.36
CA ASP A 59 20.29 18.08 12.85
C ASP A 59 19.37 19.17 13.41
N LYS A 60 18.14 19.22 12.90
CA LYS A 60 17.00 19.79 13.62
C LYS A 60 16.06 18.65 13.96
N ILE A 61 15.95 18.33 15.25
CA ILE A 61 14.92 17.44 15.76
C ILE A 61 13.60 18.19 15.62
N LYS A 62 12.72 17.71 14.74
CA LYS A 62 11.32 18.09 14.73
C LYS A 62 10.52 16.88 15.24
N GLU A 63 9.71 17.10 16.26
CA GLU A 63 8.66 16.16 16.64
C GLU A 63 7.54 16.28 15.61
N ASP A 64 7.35 15.24 14.80
CA ASP A 64 6.23 15.17 13.87
C ASP A 64 4.97 14.76 14.64
N ILE A 65 4.27 15.74 15.19
CA ILE A 65 2.95 15.53 15.81
C ILE A 65 1.90 15.52 14.70
N LEU A 66 1.52 14.32 14.24
CA LEU A 66 0.39 14.13 13.34
C LEU A 66 -0.91 14.36 14.12
N SER A 67 -1.53 15.54 13.97
CA SER A 67 -2.89 15.76 14.46
C SER A 67 -3.91 15.10 13.52
N ASP A 68 -4.64 14.10 14.01
CA ASP A 68 -5.62 13.33 13.23
C ASP A 68 -7.04 13.86 13.50
N LYS A 69 -7.54 14.76 12.65
CA LYS A 69 -8.95 15.18 12.68
C LYS A 69 -9.76 14.33 11.69
N GLY A 70 -10.35 13.22 12.14
CA GLY A 70 -11.30 12.48 11.30
C GLY A 70 -11.69 11.05 11.70
N GLU A 71 -12.20 10.82 12.91
CA GLU A 71 -12.67 9.49 13.37
C GLU A 71 -13.69 8.83 12.44
N LYS A 72 -14.68 9.58 11.91
CA LYS A 72 -15.71 9.05 11.01
C LYS A 72 -15.17 8.52 9.67
N LYS A 73 -14.14 9.16 9.10
CA LYS A 73 -13.47 8.67 7.88
C LYS A 73 -12.67 7.40 8.17
N ARG A 74 -12.08 7.28 9.37
CA ARG A 74 -11.24 6.15 9.76
C ARG A 74 -12.04 4.85 9.86
N GLY A 75 -13.23 4.88 10.49
CA GLY A 75 -14.11 3.71 10.59
C GLY A 75 -14.56 3.14 9.25
N MET A 76 -14.93 4.01 8.29
CA MET A 76 -15.30 3.58 6.92
C MET A 76 -14.15 2.84 6.23
N TRP A 77 -12.92 3.38 6.28
CA TRP A 77 -11.77 2.75 5.66
C TRP A 77 -11.39 1.42 6.31
N ASP A 78 -11.67 1.25 7.59
CA ASP A 78 -11.42 -0.04 8.26
C ASP A 78 -12.43 -1.09 7.83
N SER A 79 -13.71 -0.72 7.65
CA SER A 79 -14.71 -1.64 7.10
C SER A 79 -14.36 -2.06 5.67
N ILE A 80 -13.99 -1.10 4.83
CA ILE A 80 -13.59 -1.35 3.45
C ILE A 80 -12.36 -2.30 3.38
N LYS A 81 -11.32 -2.06 4.20
CA LYS A 81 -10.14 -2.96 4.27
C LYS A 81 -10.51 -4.40 4.64
N ARG A 82 -11.40 -4.58 5.63
CA ARG A 82 -11.82 -5.93 6.06
C ARG A 82 -12.55 -6.66 4.94
N ILE A 83 -13.39 -5.97 4.18
CA ILE A 83 -14.09 -6.54 3.03
C ILE A 83 -13.11 -6.94 1.93
N MET A 84 -12.13 -6.09 1.62
CA MET A 84 -11.07 -6.46 0.67
C MET A 84 -10.34 -7.73 1.12
N MET A 85 -9.93 -7.81 2.39
CA MET A 85 -9.27 -9.00 2.95
C MET A 85 -10.16 -10.24 2.84
N LEU A 86 -11.43 -10.13 3.24
CA LEU A 86 -12.37 -11.25 3.18
C LEU A 86 -12.60 -11.71 1.73
N SER A 87 -12.71 -10.79 0.78
CA SER A 87 -12.85 -11.11 -0.64
C SER A 87 -11.65 -11.91 -1.18
N VAL A 88 -10.42 -11.59 -0.74
CA VAL A 88 -9.24 -12.40 -1.08
C VAL A 88 -9.35 -13.81 -0.51
N LEU A 89 -9.67 -13.92 0.78
CA LEU A 89 -9.72 -15.20 1.49
C LEU A 89 -10.81 -16.13 0.97
N ARG A 90 -11.96 -15.58 0.54
CA ARG A 90 -13.05 -16.34 -0.05
C ARG A 90 -12.73 -16.86 -1.45
N ASN A 91 -11.75 -16.27 -2.15
CA ASN A 91 -11.39 -16.59 -3.52
C ASN A 91 -10.01 -17.26 -3.66
N THR A 92 -9.42 -17.74 -2.56
CA THR A 92 -8.15 -18.48 -2.62
C THR A 92 -8.15 -19.68 -1.67
N LYS A 93 -7.43 -20.74 -2.06
CA LYS A 93 -7.08 -21.86 -1.19
C LYS A 93 -5.64 -21.78 -0.70
N THR A 94 -4.89 -20.79 -1.18
CA THR A 94 -3.48 -20.60 -0.87
C THR A 94 -3.36 -19.88 0.48
N PRO A 95 -2.45 -20.29 1.37
CA PRO A 95 -2.19 -19.55 2.60
C PRO A 95 -1.84 -18.08 2.32
N VAL A 96 -2.56 -17.16 2.95
CA VAL A 96 -2.39 -15.72 2.77
C VAL A 96 -1.67 -15.11 3.98
N LYS A 97 -0.68 -14.25 3.71
CA LYS A 97 -0.09 -13.36 4.71
C LYS A 97 -0.34 -11.90 4.31
N PHE A 98 -1.07 -11.15 5.13
CA PHE A 98 -1.29 -9.72 4.92
C PHE A 98 -0.21 -8.86 5.59
N TRP A 99 0.20 -7.79 4.92
CA TRP A 99 1.18 -6.84 5.44
C TRP A 99 0.55 -5.46 5.51
N PHE A 100 0.69 -4.77 6.66
CA PHE A 100 0.08 -3.45 6.86
C PHE A 100 1.09 -2.42 7.33
N LEU A 101 0.93 -1.18 6.88
CA LEU A 101 1.67 -0.04 7.42
C LEU A 101 1.14 0.32 8.81
N LYS A 102 1.90 -0.01 9.85
CA LYS A 102 1.49 0.09 11.25
C LYS A 102 0.96 1.47 11.66
N ASN A 103 1.60 2.52 11.19
CA ASN A 103 1.31 3.91 11.59
C ASN A 103 0.00 4.44 10.99
N TYR A 104 -0.54 3.77 9.98
CA TYR A 104 -1.76 4.21 9.28
C TYR A 104 -2.98 3.32 9.57
N LEU A 105 -2.83 2.33 10.45
CA LEU A 105 -3.96 1.55 10.97
C LEU A 105 -4.62 2.26 12.16
N SER A 106 -5.94 2.10 12.31
CA SER A 106 -6.63 2.52 13.54
C SER A 106 -6.30 1.60 14.72
N PRO A 107 -6.36 2.11 15.97
CA PRO A 107 -6.28 1.26 17.16
C PRO A 107 -7.33 0.13 17.11
N THR A 108 -8.58 0.47 16.76
CA THR A 108 -9.67 -0.51 16.62
C THR A 108 -9.35 -1.62 15.61
N PHE A 109 -8.75 -1.29 14.46
CA PHE A 109 -8.35 -2.30 13.48
C PHE A 109 -7.22 -3.19 14.01
N LYS A 110 -6.24 -2.60 14.72
CA LYS A 110 -5.15 -3.36 15.37
C LYS A 110 -5.67 -4.31 16.45
N GLU A 111 -6.71 -3.94 17.19
CA GLU A 111 -7.38 -4.80 18.18
C GLU A 111 -8.15 -5.95 17.52
N VAL A 112 -8.80 -5.70 16.37
CA VAL A 112 -9.66 -6.69 15.70
C VAL A 112 -8.89 -7.70 14.86
N ILE A 113 -7.80 -7.28 14.19
CA ILE A 113 -7.10 -8.14 13.22
C ILE A 113 -6.59 -9.49 13.77
N PRO A 114 -6.15 -9.65 15.04
CA PRO A 114 -5.77 -10.96 15.58
C PRO A 114 -6.95 -11.94 15.63
N HIS A 115 -8.15 -11.45 15.94
CA HIS A 115 -9.37 -12.26 15.95
C HIS A 115 -9.77 -12.69 14.54
N MET A 116 -9.70 -11.76 13.58
CA MET A 116 -9.93 -12.09 12.16
C MET A 116 -8.91 -13.10 11.64
N ALA A 117 -7.63 -12.97 12.00
CA ALA A 117 -6.58 -13.89 11.59
C ALA A 117 -6.86 -15.32 12.07
N LYS A 118 -7.36 -15.45 13.30
CA LYS A 118 -7.77 -16.74 13.87
C LYS A 118 -9.02 -17.30 13.17
N GLU A 119 -10.04 -16.47 12.96
CA GLU A 119 -11.33 -16.89 12.38
C GLU A 119 -11.16 -17.32 10.92
N TYR A 120 -10.46 -16.52 10.12
CA TYR A 120 -10.33 -16.74 8.68
C TYR A 120 -9.02 -17.44 8.28
N GLY A 121 -8.18 -17.82 9.24
CA GLY A 121 -7.00 -18.65 9.00
C GLY A 121 -5.89 -17.98 8.17
N PHE A 122 -5.61 -16.69 8.40
CA PHE A 122 -4.53 -15.97 7.71
C PHE A 122 -3.41 -15.52 8.66
N GLN A 123 -2.23 -15.26 8.10
CA GLN A 123 -1.13 -14.62 8.82
C GLN A 123 -1.12 -13.12 8.56
N TYR A 124 -0.59 -12.33 9.49
CA TYR A 124 -0.35 -10.91 9.21
C TYR A 124 0.91 -10.40 9.90
N GLU A 125 1.44 -9.29 9.38
CA GLU A 125 2.55 -8.58 10.00
C GLU A 125 2.41 -7.07 9.80
N LEU A 126 2.79 -6.31 10.83
CA LEU A 126 2.75 -4.85 10.81
C LEU A 126 4.16 -4.33 10.49
N VAL A 127 4.33 -3.76 9.30
CA VAL A 127 5.58 -3.16 8.85
C VAL A 127 5.58 -1.67 9.05
N GLN A 128 6.76 -1.13 9.29
CA GLN A 128 7.00 0.29 9.41
C GLN A 128 8.43 0.60 9.04
N TYR A 129 8.64 1.78 8.47
CA TYR A 129 9.95 2.32 8.17
C TYR A 129 9.88 3.82 8.44
N ARG A 130 10.92 4.43 9.01
CA ARG A 130 10.92 5.88 9.23
C ARG A 130 11.33 6.58 7.94
N TRP A 131 10.55 7.57 7.51
CA TRP A 131 10.90 8.39 6.35
C TRP A 131 12.28 9.05 6.57
N PRO A 132 13.30 8.78 5.73
CA PRO A 132 14.66 9.27 5.96
C PRO A 132 14.74 10.80 5.92
N ARG A 133 15.52 11.40 6.82
CA ARG A 133 15.63 12.88 6.94
C ARG A 133 16.11 13.56 5.66
N TRP A 134 16.92 12.87 4.87
CA TRP A 134 17.48 13.40 3.62
C TRP A 134 16.52 13.37 2.44
N LEU A 135 15.49 12.52 2.51
CA LEU A 135 14.48 12.39 1.48
C LEU A 135 13.43 13.48 1.69
N HIS A 136 13.05 14.19 0.62
CA HIS A 136 12.08 15.29 0.70
C HIS A 136 10.78 14.83 1.37
N GLN A 137 10.38 15.53 2.42
CA GLN A 137 9.25 15.17 3.26
C GLN A 137 7.92 15.55 2.61
N GLN A 138 6.87 14.83 2.95
CA GLN A 138 5.48 15.18 2.62
C GLN A 138 4.76 15.56 3.91
N THR A 139 3.92 16.59 3.86
CA THR A 139 3.15 17.06 5.01
C THR A 139 1.72 16.51 5.01
N GLU A 140 1.16 16.25 3.84
CA GLU A 140 -0.18 15.69 3.70
C GLU A 140 -0.17 14.17 3.92
N LYS A 141 -0.98 13.68 4.85
CA LYS A 141 -1.10 12.24 5.20
C LYS A 141 -1.29 11.35 3.98
N GLN A 142 -2.12 11.78 3.01
CA GLN A 142 -2.38 11.03 1.79
C GLN A 142 -1.11 10.87 0.94
N ARG A 143 -0.36 11.95 0.72
CA ARG A 143 0.90 11.92 -0.04
C ARG A 143 1.98 11.09 0.67
N ILE A 144 2.01 11.11 2.01
CA ILE A 144 2.90 10.24 2.78
C ILE A 144 2.56 8.76 2.53
N ILE A 145 1.27 8.38 2.62
CA ILE A 145 0.82 7.00 2.35
C ILE A 145 1.19 6.57 0.92
N TRP A 146 0.96 7.44 -0.08
CA TRP A 146 1.40 7.18 -1.46
C TRP A 146 2.92 6.98 -1.57
N GLY A 147 3.72 7.74 -0.82
CA GLY A 147 5.16 7.54 -0.73
C GLY A 147 5.52 6.14 -0.21
N TYR A 148 4.87 5.68 0.87
CA TYR A 148 5.11 4.33 1.40
C TYR A 148 4.69 3.20 0.45
N LYS A 149 3.71 3.42 -0.43
CA LYS A 149 3.32 2.44 -1.46
C LYS A 149 4.45 2.16 -2.47
N ILE A 150 5.38 3.10 -2.70
CA ILE A 150 6.36 2.99 -3.80
C ILE A 150 7.82 3.19 -3.39
N LEU A 151 8.13 4.12 -2.49
CA LEU A 151 9.50 4.58 -2.23
C LEU A 151 10.32 3.63 -1.36
N PHE A 152 9.68 2.75 -0.58
CA PHE A 152 10.36 1.95 0.43
C PHE A 152 10.18 0.44 0.25
N LEU A 153 9.70 -0.01 -0.92
CA LEU A 153 9.40 -1.42 -1.18
C LEU A 153 10.60 -2.36 -0.94
N ASP A 154 11.82 -1.89 -1.17
CA ASP A 154 13.06 -2.64 -0.98
C ASP A 154 13.46 -2.85 0.49
N VAL A 155 13.07 -1.93 1.39
CA VAL A 155 13.48 -1.90 2.80
C VAL A 155 12.34 -2.08 3.80
N LEU A 156 11.08 -1.96 3.36
CA LEU A 156 9.90 -2.06 4.22
C LEU A 156 9.60 -3.51 4.61
N PHE A 157 9.93 -4.46 3.74
CA PHE A 157 9.71 -5.90 3.94
C PHE A 157 11.01 -6.62 4.26
N PRO A 158 10.98 -7.66 5.10
CA PRO A 158 12.14 -8.50 5.36
C PRO A 158 12.76 -9.07 4.07
N LEU A 159 14.06 -9.31 4.09
CA LEU A 159 14.82 -9.82 2.94
C LEU A 159 14.34 -11.19 2.47
N ALA A 160 13.78 -12.00 3.37
CA ALA A 160 13.18 -13.30 3.07
C ALA A 160 11.88 -13.22 2.25
N VAL A 161 11.27 -12.03 2.11
CA VAL A 161 10.08 -11.86 1.27
C VAL A 161 10.49 -11.67 -0.19
N ASP A 162 10.07 -12.60 -1.03
CA ASP A 162 10.46 -12.66 -2.45
C ASP A 162 9.60 -11.77 -3.35
N LYS A 163 8.29 -11.77 -3.12
CA LYS A 163 7.30 -11.09 -3.95
C LYS A 163 6.14 -10.64 -3.07
N ILE A 164 5.57 -9.49 -3.40
CA ILE A 164 4.34 -8.98 -2.77
C ILE A 164 3.32 -8.59 -3.84
N ILE A 165 2.06 -8.54 -3.46
CA ILE A 165 0.97 -7.97 -4.26
C ILE A 165 0.35 -6.86 -3.42
N PHE A 166 0.33 -5.66 -3.98
CA PHE A 166 -0.40 -4.54 -3.40
C PHE A 166 -1.83 -4.55 -3.96
N VAL A 167 -2.81 -4.46 -3.06
CA VAL A 167 -4.24 -4.35 -3.37
C VAL A 167 -4.78 -3.14 -2.62
N ASP A 168 -5.32 -2.14 -3.33
CA ASP A 168 -5.95 -0.99 -2.70
C ASP A 168 -7.15 -1.44 -1.84
N ALA A 169 -7.38 -0.72 -0.75
CA ALA A 169 -8.33 -1.13 0.29
C ALA A 169 -9.78 -1.25 -0.21
N ASP A 170 -10.14 -0.46 -1.22
CA ASP A 170 -11.47 -0.41 -1.82
C ASP A 170 -11.64 -1.34 -3.03
N GLN A 171 -10.70 -2.26 -3.24
CA GLN A 171 -10.88 -3.33 -4.22
C GLN A 171 -11.66 -4.52 -3.67
N ILE A 172 -12.42 -5.16 -4.56
CA ILE A 172 -13.01 -6.47 -4.32
C ILE A 172 -12.33 -7.48 -5.25
N VAL A 173 -11.84 -8.57 -4.67
CA VAL A 173 -11.13 -9.64 -5.38
C VAL A 173 -12.07 -10.82 -5.60
N ARG A 174 -12.16 -11.29 -6.85
CA ARG A 174 -13.05 -12.38 -7.31
C ARG A 174 -12.31 -13.63 -7.79
N HIS A 175 -10.98 -13.59 -7.80
CA HIS A 175 -10.13 -14.67 -8.33
C HIS A 175 -8.89 -14.86 -7.46
N ASP A 176 -8.23 -16.01 -7.61
CA ASP A 176 -7.06 -16.37 -6.80
C ASP A 176 -5.86 -15.48 -7.14
N LEU A 177 -5.45 -14.62 -6.19
CA LEU A 177 -4.27 -13.76 -6.33
C LEU A 177 -2.97 -14.54 -6.50
N LYS A 178 -2.97 -15.86 -6.23
CA LYS A 178 -1.86 -16.74 -6.58
C LYS A 178 -1.48 -16.62 -8.06
N GLU A 179 -2.44 -16.38 -8.95
CA GLU A 179 -2.15 -16.19 -10.37
C GLU A 179 -1.24 -14.97 -10.61
N LEU A 180 -1.45 -13.84 -9.90
CA LEU A 180 -0.54 -12.68 -9.97
C LEU A 180 0.81 -12.96 -9.32
N ARG A 181 0.82 -13.72 -8.22
CA ARG A 181 2.07 -14.12 -7.57
C ARG A 181 2.95 -14.93 -8.53
N ASP A 182 2.33 -15.82 -9.31
CA ASP A 182 3.05 -16.70 -10.23
C ASP A 182 3.21 -16.10 -11.63
N PHE A 183 2.61 -14.95 -11.90
CA PHE A 183 2.69 -14.26 -13.18
C PHE A 183 4.14 -13.89 -13.52
N ASP A 184 4.54 -14.18 -14.76
CA ASP A 184 5.86 -13.83 -15.28
C ASP A 184 5.93 -12.34 -15.61
N LEU A 185 6.90 -11.66 -15.01
CA LEU A 185 7.13 -10.24 -15.20
C LEU A 185 8.07 -9.93 -16.37
N ASP A 186 8.49 -10.92 -17.15
CA ASP A 186 9.47 -10.80 -18.25
C ASP A 186 10.74 -10.06 -17.79
N GLY A 187 11.18 -10.36 -16.56
CA GLY A 187 12.33 -9.71 -15.95
C GLY A 187 12.12 -8.28 -15.45
N ALA A 188 10.91 -7.72 -15.54
CA ALA A 188 10.56 -6.46 -14.88
C ALA A 188 10.47 -6.63 -13.35
N PRO A 189 10.86 -5.62 -12.55
CA PRO A 189 10.79 -5.68 -11.08
C PRO A 189 9.37 -5.60 -10.53
N TYR A 190 8.41 -5.10 -11.32
CA TYR A 190 7.01 -5.04 -10.93
C TYR A 190 6.08 -5.05 -12.16
N GLY A 191 4.84 -5.46 -11.92
CA GLY A 191 3.77 -5.45 -12.91
C GLY A 191 2.57 -4.66 -12.42
N TYR A 192 2.02 -3.81 -13.29
CA TYR A 192 0.87 -2.95 -12.99
C TYR A 192 -0.23 -3.16 -14.03
N THR A 193 -1.47 -2.92 -13.63
CA THR A 193 -2.61 -2.96 -14.56
C THR A 193 -2.75 -1.60 -15.27
N PRO A 194 -2.85 -1.57 -16.61
CA PRO A 194 -3.05 -0.33 -17.34
C PRO A 194 -4.45 0.26 -17.11
N PHE A 195 -4.59 1.55 -17.42
CA PHE A 195 -5.90 2.16 -17.53
C PHE A 195 -6.78 1.48 -18.58
N CYS A 196 -8.05 1.31 -18.22
CA CYS A 196 -9.07 0.77 -19.11
C CYS A 196 -9.44 1.81 -20.18
N ASP A 197 -9.43 1.41 -21.45
CA ASP A 197 -9.70 2.29 -22.59
C ASP A 197 -11.07 2.05 -23.24
N SER A 198 -11.88 1.12 -22.71
CA SER A 198 -13.08 0.66 -23.40
C SER A 198 -14.30 1.59 -23.28
N ARG A 199 -14.43 2.36 -22.19
CA ARG A 199 -15.50 3.37 -22.06
C ARG A 199 -15.10 4.67 -22.77
N THR A 200 -15.64 4.91 -23.96
CA THR A 200 -15.28 6.04 -24.84
C THR A 200 -15.91 7.37 -24.39
N GLU A 201 -17.02 7.37 -23.67
CA GLU A 201 -17.66 8.59 -23.14
C GLU A 201 -16.82 9.30 -22.07
N MET A 202 -15.70 8.69 -21.68
CA MET A 202 -14.74 9.19 -20.72
C MET A 202 -13.44 9.67 -21.35
N ASP A 203 -13.32 9.65 -22.68
CA ASP A 203 -12.09 10.03 -23.38
C ASP A 203 -11.64 11.46 -23.06
N GLY A 204 -12.58 12.39 -22.84
CA GLY A 204 -12.27 13.76 -22.41
C GLY A 204 -11.56 13.87 -21.05
N TYR A 205 -11.62 12.84 -20.20
CA TYR A 205 -10.95 12.80 -18.89
C TYR A 205 -9.62 12.04 -18.92
N ARG A 206 -9.21 11.49 -20.07
CA ARG A 206 -7.98 10.69 -20.22
C ARG A 206 -6.76 11.58 -20.38
N PHE A 207 -6.40 12.27 -19.31
CA PHE A 207 -5.27 13.22 -19.28
C PHE A 207 -3.94 12.59 -19.73
N TRP A 208 -3.76 11.27 -19.58
CA TRP A 208 -2.55 10.57 -19.98
C TRP A 208 -2.42 10.38 -21.51
N LYS A 209 -3.49 10.60 -22.28
CA LYS A 209 -3.49 10.56 -23.75
C LYS A 209 -3.14 11.91 -24.40
N THR A 210 -2.89 12.95 -23.61
CA THR A 210 -2.54 14.28 -24.11
C THR A 210 -1.33 14.88 -23.39
N GLY A 211 -0.82 15.99 -23.92
CA GLY A 211 0.21 16.82 -23.28
C GLY A 211 1.48 16.08 -22.88
N TYR A 212 1.92 16.32 -21.65
CA TYR A 212 3.16 15.76 -21.09
C TYR A 212 3.17 14.23 -21.13
N TRP A 213 2.10 13.59 -20.64
CA TRP A 213 2.05 12.13 -20.51
C TRP A 213 2.06 11.41 -21.86
N ALA A 214 1.33 11.92 -22.86
CA ALA A 214 1.38 11.34 -24.20
C ALA A 214 2.79 11.43 -24.81
N SER A 215 3.44 12.59 -24.65
CA SER A 215 4.79 12.83 -25.16
C SER A 215 5.83 11.96 -24.46
N HIS A 216 5.68 11.78 -23.13
CA HIS A 216 6.59 10.97 -22.31
C HIS A 216 6.42 9.46 -22.56
N LEU A 217 5.17 8.97 -22.58
CA LEU A 217 4.87 7.54 -22.69
C LEU A 217 5.03 7.00 -24.11
N LEU A 218 4.95 7.86 -25.14
CA LEU A 218 4.95 7.46 -26.55
C LEU A 218 3.88 6.40 -26.82
N LYS A 219 4.28 5.15 -27.02
CA LYS A 219 3.38 4.00 -27.28
C LYS A 219 3.10 3.15 -26.03
N ARG A 220 3.67 3.51 -24.88
CA ARG A 220 3.50 2.77 -23.62
C ARG A 220 2.17 3.15 -22.96
N LYS A 221 1.59 2.19 -22.24
CA LYS A 221 0.37 2.41 -21.47
C LYS A 221 0.67 3.20 -20.21
N TYR A 222 -0.31 3.99 -19.76
CA TYR A 222 -0.32 4.59 -18.43
C TYR A 222 -0.98 3.59 -17.45
N HIS A 223 -0.33 3.35 -16.31
CA HIS A 223 -0.68 2.29 -15.37
C HIS A 223 -1.29 2.83 -14.07
N ILE A 224 -2.13 2.02 -13.42
CA ILE A 224 -2.88 2.38 -12.20
C ILE A 224 -2.20 1.76 -10.97
N SER A 225 -2.03 2.54 -9.89
CA SER A 225 -1.41 2.10 -8.62
C SER A 225 -2.35 1.38 -7.64
N ALA A 226 -3.49 0.89 -8.12
CA ALA A 226 -4.52 0.23 -7.31
C ALA A 226 -4.25 -1.26 -7.10
N LEU A 227 -3.69 -1.92 -8.11
CA LEU A 227 -3.26 -3.32 -8.06
C LEU A 227 -1.93 -3.47 -8.80
N TYR A 228 -0.92 -3.97 -8.09
CA TYR A 228 0.37 -4.26 -8.69
C TYR A 228 1.12 -5.36 -7.93
N VAL A 229 1.98 -6.07 -8.64
CA VAL A 229 2.85 -7.11 -8.11
C VAL A 229 4.30 -6.64 -8.15
N VAL A 230 5.08 -6.93 -7.11
CA VAL A 230 6.49 -6.54 -7.01
C VAL A 230 7.34 -7.78 -6.74
N ASP A 231 8.23 -8.11 -7.65
CA ASP A 231 9.32 -9.06 -7.41
C ASP A 231 10.41 -8.35 -6.62
N LEU A 232 10.40 -8.52 -5.29
CA LEU A 232 11.33 -7.85 -4.38
C LEU A 232 12.77 -8.29 -4.60
N LYS A 233 13.01 -9.55 -4.99
CA LYS A 233 14.35 -10.03 -5.36
C LYS A 233 14.89 -9.25 -6.54
N LYS A 234 14.13 -9.13 -7.63
CA LYS A 234 14.52 -8.34 -8.81
C LYS A 234 14.63 -6.85 -8.46
N PHE A 235 13.64 -6.30 -7.75
CA PHE A 235 13.56 -4.89 -7.37
C PHE A 235 14.79 -4.45 -6.57
N ARG A 236 15.20 -5.23 -5.55
CA ARG A 236 16.42 -5.01 -4.78
C ARG A 236 17.67 -5.20 -5.65
N ARG A 237 17.75 -6.28 -6.44
CA ARG A 237 18.92 -6.59 -7.30
C ARG A 237 19.26 -5.48 -8.29
N ILE A 238 18.27 -4.78 -8.84
CA ILE A 238 18.52 -3.68 -9.79
C ILE A 238 18.56 -2.30 -9.12
N ALA A 239 18.48 -2.25 -7.79
CA ALA A 239 18.36 -1.04 -6.99
C ALA A 239 17.22 -0.12 -7.47
N ALA A 240 16.05 -0.69 -7.77
CA ALA A 240 14.89 0.07 -8.25
C ALA A 240 14.43 1.12 -7.23
N GLY A 241 14.44 0.78 -5.94
CA GLY A 241 14.07 1.69 -4.85
C GLY A 241 14.92 2.97 -4.82
N ASP A 242 16.25 2.84 -4.97
CA ASP A 242 17.14 4.01 -5.01
C ASP A 242 16.89 4.89 -6.24
N ARG A 243 16.62 4.29 -7.40
CA ARG A 243 16.27 5.04 -8.63
C ARG A 243 14.98 5.82 -8.44
N LEU A 244 13.95 5.18 -7.88
CA LEU A 244 12.66 5.81 -7.60
C LEU A 244 12.80 6.95 -6.58
N ARG A 245 13.53 6.73 -5.48
CA ARG A 245 13.81 7.77 -4.48
C ARG A 245 14.61 8.95 -5.06
N GLY A 246 15.60 8.67 -5.90
CA GLY A 246 16.37 9.71 -6.60
C GLY A 246 15.50 10.57 -7.51
N GLN A 247 14.66 9.94 -8.35
CA GLN A 247 13.74 10.67 -9.21
C GLN A 247 12.70 11.47 -8.41
N TYR A 248 12.14 10.84 -7.37
CA TYR A 248 11.22 11.51 -6.46
C TYR A 248 11.88 12.76 -5.85
N GLN A 249 13.12 12.68 -5.36
CA GLN A 249 13.83 13.79 -4.74
C GLN A 249 13.96 15.00 -5.67
N THR A 250 14.13 14.76 -6.96
CA THR A 250 14.20 15.80 -8.00
C THR A 250 12.82 16.40 -8.29
N LEU A 251 11.81 15.56 -8.52
CA LEU A 251 10.47 16.02 -8.90
C LEU A 251 9.72 16.66 -7.75
N SER A 252 9.90 16.17 -6.52
CA SER A 252 9.11 16.59 -5.36
C SER A 252 9.43 18.00 -4.85
N GLN A 253 10.46 18.66 -5.39
CA GLN A 253 10.77 20.06 -5.08
C GLN A 253 9.67 21.00 -5.60
N ASP A 254 9.00 20.62 -6.70
CA ASP A 254 7.81 21.31 -7.18
C ASP A 254 6.56 20.66 -6.57
N PRO A 255 5.75 21.41 -5.79
CA PRO A 255 4.55 20.87 -5.16
C PRO A 255 3.46 20.46 -6.17
N ASN A 256 3.52 20.95 -7.42
CA ASN A 256 2.57 20.59 -8.47
C ASN A 256 2.96 19.32 -9.23
N SER A 257 4.19 18.84 -9.04
CA SER A 257 4.66 17.59 -9.62
C SER A 257 4.12 16.39 -8.85
N LEU A 258 4.00 15.25 -9.56
CA LEU A 258 3.50 13.98 -9.01
C LEU A 258 2.13 14.16 -8.33
N SER A 259 1.11 14.46 -9.14
CA SER A 259 -0.26 14.66 -8.67
C SER A 259 -0.74 13.45 -7.86
N ASN A 260 -0.50 12.25 -8.38
CA ASN A 260 -0.68 10.98 -7.66
C ASN A 260 0.66 10.29 -7.54
N LEU A 261 1.41 10.55 -6.45
CA LEU A 261 2.80 10.10 -6.27
C LEU A 261 3.00 8.60 -6.55
N ASP A 262 2.14 7.75 -6.04
CA ASP A 262 2.21 6.29 -6.16
C ASP A 262 1.96 5.79 -7.60
N GLN A 263 1.28 6.57 -8.43
CA GLN A 263 0.96 6.26 -9.83
C GLN A 263 1.90 6.95 -10.81
N ASP A 264 2.15 8.24 -10.61
CA ASP A 264 2.93 9.07 -11.52
C ASP A 264 4.41 8.69 -11.48
N LEU A 265 4.97 8.35 -10.32
CA LEU A 265 6.39 8.05 -10.22
C LEU A 265 6.79 6.78 -11.02
N PRO A 266 6.08 5.63 -10.90
CA PRO A 266 6.35 4.48 -11.76
C PRO A 266 6.17 4.78 -13.25
N ASN A 267 5.09 5.47 -13.64
CA ASN A 267 4.84 5.81 -15.04
C ASN A 267 5.88 6.78 -15.61
N ASN A 268 6.38 7.72 -14.79
CA ASN A 268 7.48 8.60 -15.16
C ASN A 268 8.78 7.80 -15.36
N MET A 269 9.04 6.83 -14.48
CA MET A 269 10.24 6.00 -14.50
C MET A 269 10.17 4.77 -15.42
N ILE A 270 9.14 4.66 -16.26
CA ILE A 270 8.84 3.45 -17.07
C ILE A 270 10.00 2.97 -17.97
N TYR A 271 10.91 3.86 -18.35
CA TYR A 271 12.08 3.52 -19.18
C TYR A 271 13.30 3.08 -18.36
N GLN A 272 13.45 3.60 -17.14
CA GLN A 272 14.58 3.28 -16.25
C GLN A 272 14.27 2.11 -15.31
N VAL A 273 12.99 1.92 -14.98
CA VAL A 273 12.46 0.84 -14.16
C VAL A 273 11.26 0.26 -14.89
N ALA A 274 11.49 -0.86 -15.58
CA ALA A 274 10.51 -1.47 -16.47
C ALA A 274 9.22 -1.85 -15.73
N ILE A 275 8.09 -1.68 -16.42
CA ILE A 275 6.76 -2.10 -15.95
C ILE A 275 6.27 -3.22 -16.86
N LYS A 276 5.92 -4.37 -16.26
CA LYS A 276 5.12 -5.37 -16.97
C LYS A 276 3.65 -4.95 -16.93
N SER A 277 3.04 -4.73 -18.10
CA SER A 277 1.59 -4.51 -18.16
C SER A 277 0.86 -5.81 -17.87
N LEU A 278 0.04 -5.81 -16.82
CA LEU A 278 -0.83 -6.92 -16.47
C LEU A 278 -2.06 -6.96 -17.40
N PRO A 279 -2.68 -8.14 -17.60
CA PRO A 279 -3.93 -8.26 -18.35
C PRO A 279 -5.05 -7.38 -17.78
N GLN A 280 -5.91 -6.83 -18.64
CA GLN A 280 -6.94 -5.86 -18.23
C GLN A 280 -7.98 -6.46 -17.27
N GLU A 281 -8.25 -7.77 -17.35
CA GLU A 281 -9.15 -8.45 -16.41
C GLU A 281 -8.71 -8.34 -14.96
N TRP A 282 -7.44 -8.04 -14.67
CA TRP A 282 -6.97 -7.84 -13.30
C TRP A 282 -7.47 -6.54 -12.66
N LEU A 283 -8.02 -5.59 -13.43
CA LEU A 283 -8.53 -4.37 -12.86
C LEU A 283 -9.70 -3.83 -13.69
N TRP A 284 -10.88 -3.87 -13.11
CA TRP A 284 -12.08 -3.26 -13.65
C TRP A 284 -12.53 -2.09 -12.77
N CYS A 285 -13.00 -1.01 -13.38
CA CYS A 285 -13.55 0.15 -12.68
C CYS A 285 -14.71 0.70 -13.52
N GLU A 286 -15.87 0.93 -12.88
CA GLU A 286 -17.11 1.37 -13.56
C GLU A 286 -16.90 2.63 -14.39
N THR A 287 -16.06 3.53 -13.90
CA THR A 287 -15.81 4.81 -14.57
C THR A 287 -15.09 4.61 -15.90
N TRP A 288 -14.19 3.64 -16.08
CA TRP A 288 -13.32 3.58 -17.27
C TRP A 288 -13.48 2.34 -18.13
N CYS A 289 -14.03 1.26 -17.56
CA CYS A 289 -14.33 0.04 -18.28
C CYS A 289 -15.80 -0.04 -18.68
N ASP A 290 -16.06 -0.67 -19.81
CA ASP A 290 -17.40 -1.06 -20.26
C ASP A 290 -18.03 -2.11 -19.31
N ASP A 291 -19.35 -2.25 -19.36
CA ASP A 291 -20.09 -3.11 -18.44
C ASP A 291 -19.94 -4.61 -18.77
N GLU A 292 -19.68 -4.96 -20.04
CA GLU A 292 -19.50 -6.34 -20.50
C GLU A 292 -18.24 -6.97 -19.89
N SER A 293 -17.15 -6.21 -19.88
CA SER A 293 -15.86 -6.62 -19.34
C SER A 293 -15.87 -6.89 -17.83
N LYS A 294 -16.89 -6.42 -17.10
CA LYS A 294 -17.08 -6.69 -15.68
C LYS A 294 -17.27 -8.19 -15.39
N GLN A 295 -17.86 -8.94 -16.32
CA GLN A 295 -18.11 -10.38 -16.15
C GLN A 295 -16.81 -11.19 -16.04
N ARG A 296 -15.77 -10.72 -16.72
CA ARG A 296 -14.42 -11.32 -16.73
C ARG A 296 -13.44 -10.65 -15.76
N ALA A 297 -13.91 -9.70 -14.94
CA ALA A 297 -13.06 -8.97 -14.00
C ALA A 297 -12.64 -9.85 -12.81
N LYS A 298 -11.33 -9.93 -12.59
CA LYS A 298 -10.69 -10.63 -11.46
C LYS A 298 -10.63 -9.77 -10.20
N THR A 299 -10.45 -8.45 -10.37
CA THR A 299 -10.66 -7.48 -9.29
C THR A 299 -11.46 -6.28 -9.78
N ILE A 300 -12.20 -5.66 -8.85
CA ILE A 300 -13.02 -4.48 -9.09
C ILE A 300 -12.53 -3.38 -8.17
N ASP A 301 -12.07 -2.28 -8.74
CA ASP A 301 -11.70 -1.05 -8.04
C ASP A 301 -12.90 -0.09 -7.99
N LEU A 302 -13.23 0.38 -6.79
CA LEU A 302 -14.28 1.38 -6.56
C LEU A 302 -13.76 2.79 -6.83
N CYS A 303 -13.26 2.99 -8.04
CA CYS A 303 -12.67 4.21 -8.54
C CYS A 303 -13.61 5.43 -8.41
N ASN A 304 -13.02 6.62 -8.24
CA ASN A 304 -13.79 7.85 -8.20
C ASN A 304 -14.32 8.21 -9.60
N ASN A 305 -15.56 8.69 -9.66
CA ASN A 305 -16.17 9.16 -10.90
C ASN A 305 -15.99 10.69 -11.01
N PRO A 306 -15.46 11.24 -12.11
CA PRO A 306 -15.31 12.69 -12.27
C PRO A 306 -16.64 13.39 -12.65
N LYS A 307 -17.65 12.64 -13.13
CA LYS A 307 -18.98 13.16 -13.48
C LYS A 307 -19.96 13.15 -12.31
N THR A 308 -19.79 12.25 -11.35
CA THR A 308 -20.71 12.06 -10.22
C THR A 308 -19.96 12.00 -8.88
N LYS A 309 -20.63 12.37 -7.79
CA LYS A 309 -20.06 12.31 -6.43
C LYS A 309 -20.78 11.29 -5.56
N GLU A 310 -20.97 10.09 -6.08
CA GLU A 310 -21.58 9.00 -5.30
C GLU A 310 -20.65 8.56 -4.15
N PRO A 311 -21.15 8.40 -2.91
CA PRO A 311 -20.35 7.87 -1.81
C PRO A 311 -19.87 6.43 -2.07
N LYS A 312 -18.61 6.12 -1.74
CA LYS A 312 -18.00 4.80 -2.00
C LYS A 312 -18.80 3.61 -1.48
N LEU A 313 -19.36 3.67 -0.27
CA LEU A 313 -20.15 2.57 0.28
C LEU A 313 -21.44 2.31 -0.51
N LYS A 314 -22.07 3.37 -1.04
CA LYS A 314 -23.25 3.25 -1.87
C LYS A 314 -22.89 2.67 -3.25
N ALA A 315 -21.80 3.14 -3.83
CA ALA A 315 -21.26 2.60 -5.07
C ALA A 315 -20.88 1.11 -4.91
N ALA A 316 -20.26 0.73 -3.77
CA ALA A 316 -19.87 -0.64 -3.48
C ALA A 316 -21.05 -1.61 -3.54
N ALA A 317 -22.11 -1.34 -2.77
CA ALA A 317 -23.31 -2.19 -2.72
C ALA A 317 -24.05 -2.26 -4.07
N ARG A 318 -23.99 -1.20 -4.88
CA ARG A 318 -24.61 -1.15 -6.21
C ARG A 318 -23.80 -1.88 -7.27
N ILE A 319 -22.47 -1.70 -7.25
CA ILE A 319 -21.56 -2.25 -8.27
C ILE A 319 -21.28 -3.73 -7.99
N VAL A 320 -21.15 -4.12 -6.72
CA VAL A 320 -20.67 -5.45 -6.35
C VAL A 320 -21.68 -6.07 -5.38
N PRO A 321 -22.63 -6.89 -5.85
CA PRO A 321 -23.68 -7.47 -5.00
C PRO A 321 -23.13 -8.25 -3.81
N GLU A 322 -22.06 -9.03 -4.01
CA GLU A 322 -21.42 -9.83 -2.95
C GLU A 322 -20.74 -8.97 -1.87
N TRP A 323 -20.58 -7.65 -2.10
CA TRP A 323 -20.05 -6.73 -1.08
C TRP A 323 -20.93 -6.70 0.16
N VAL A 324 -22.26 -6.80 -0.01
CA VAL A 324 -23.23 -6.78 1.09
C VAL A 324 -23.10 -8.05 1.94
N GLU A 325 -22.80 -9.18 1.31
CA GLU A 325 -22.57 -10.46 2.01
C GLU A 325 -21.31 -10.38 2.88
N TYR A 326 -20.19 -9.89 2.31
CA TYR A 326 -18.96 -9.69 3.07
C TYR A 326 -19.10 -8.70 4.22
N ASP A 327 -19.77 -7.56 4.00
CA ASP A 327 -20.03 -6.57 5.05
C ASP A 327 -20.89 -7.16 6.18
N THR A 328 -21.92 -7.95 5.84
CA THR A 328 -22.78 -8.62 6.83
C THR A 328 -22.00 -9.62 7.67
N GLU A 329 -21.18 -10.46 7.04
CA GLU A 329 -20.35 -11.45 7.73
C GLU A 329 -19.36 -10.79 8.70
N ILE A 330 -18.68 -9.72 8.26
CA ILE A 330 -17.74 -8.97 9.10
C ILE A 330 -18.47 -8.32 10.27
N ARG A 331 -19.66 -7.75 10.07
CA ARG A 331 -20.44 -7.16 11.15
C ARG A 331 -20.85 -8.20 12.19
N GLN A 332 -21.31 -9.37 11.76
CA GLN A 332 -21.66 -10.46 12.68
C GLN A 332 -20.46 -10.90 13.52
N LEU A 333 -19.26 -11.00 12.92
CA LEU A 333 -18.03 -11.29 13.65
C LEU A 333 -17.72 -10.19 14.69
N LEU A 334 -17.82 -8.92 14.30
CA LEU A 334 -17.56 -7.79 15.20
C LEU A 334 -18.55 -7.76 16.38
N ASP A 335 -19.85 -7.95 16.10
CA ASP A 335 -20.89 -8.01 17.13
C ASP A 335 -20.65 -9.16 18.11
N HIS A 336 -20.23 -10.33 17.62
CA HIS A 336 -19.86 -11.47 18.47
C HIS A 336 -18.66 -11.15 19.37
N LEU A 337 -17.63 -10.50 18.83
CA LEU A 337 -16.44 -10.09 19.59
C LEU A 337 -16.78 -9.05 20.67
N GLU A 338 -17.62 -8.05 20.35
CA GLU A 338 -18.08 -7.06 21.32
C GLU A 338 -18.89 -7.71 22.46
N ASN A 339 -19.80 -8.63 22.13
CA ASN A 339 -20.60 -9.34 23.13
C ASN A 339 -19.71 -10.20 24.04
N LYS A 340 -18.73 -10.91 23.48
CA LYS A 340 -17.78 -11.70 24.26
C LYS A 340 -16.94 -10.83 25.21
N LYS A 341 -16.53 -9.63 24.76
CA LYS A 341 -15.80 -8.66 25.59
C LYS A 341 -16.66 -8.15 26.75
N LYS A 342 -17.93 -7.83 26.51
CA LYS A 342 -18.89 -7.39 27.55
C LYS A 342 -19.12 -8.49 28.60
N SER A 343 -19.32 -9.73 28.18
CA SER A 343 -19.50 -10.86 29.10
C SER A 343 -18.26 -11.11 29.97
N ALA A 344 -17.05 -10.97 29.41
CA ALA A 344 -15.81 -11.15 30.17
C ALA A 344 -15.59 -10.06 31.25
N VAL A 345 -16.02 -8.83 30.99
CA VAL A 345 -15.95 -7.72 31.97
C VAL A 345 -16.94 -7.95 33.11
N LEU A 346 -18.18 -8.34 32.81
CA LEU A 346 -19.18 -8.64 33.83
C LEU A 346 -18.74 -9.78 34.76
N THR A 347 -18.04 -10.80 34.25
CA THR A 347 -17.49 -11.88 35.09
C THR A 347 -16.28 -11.46 35.93
N HIS A 348 -15.62 -10.34 35.61
CA HIS A 348 -14.47 -9.84 36.37
C HIS A 348 -14.89 -8.86 37.48
N ASP A 349 -16.03 -8.17 37.31
CA ASP A 349 -16.60 -7.27 38.33
C ASP A 349 -17.43 -8.01 39.40
N GLU A 350 -17.74 -9.30 39.19
CA GLU A 350 -18.46 -10.17 40.14
C GLU A 350 -17.54 -11.06 41.02
N LEU A 351 -16.21 -10.96 40.84
CA LEU A 351 -15.17 -11.64 41.64
C LEU A 351 -14.37 -10.61 42.44
#